data_AF-A0A0M9E0H3-F1
#
_entry.id   AF-A0A0M9E0H3-F1
#
_cell.length_a   1.000
_cell.length_b   1.000
_cell.length_c   1.000
_cell.angle_alpha   90.00
_cell.angle_beta   90.00
_cell.angle_gamma   90.00
#
_symmetry.space_group_name_H-M   'P 1'
#
loop_
_entity.id
_entity.type
_entity.pdbx_description
1 polymer ?
#
loop_
_entity_poly.entity_id
_entity_poly.type
_entity_poly.pdbx_seq_one_letter_code
_entity_poly.pdbx_strand_id
1 'polypeptide(L)'
;MQRSAISRAAEKRRYAALNSVPADRLNGKAILEQCGLSKTKIQQNVIPVFGIAESKFLESEPKGYRPSDLLSSASRVLCFGTQVPRGVLLDQKRVNENYWRIASVYYHNI
;
A
#
# COMPACT_ATOMS: atom_id res chain seq x y z
N MET A 1 -22.80 -21.82 11.66
CA MET A 1 -22.78 -20.57 10.87
C MET A 1 -22.31 -19.40 11.76
N GLN A 2 -21.04 -19.38 12.20
CA GLN A 2 -20.55 -18.48 13.27
C GLN A 2 -19.08 -18.01 13.11
N ARG A 3 -18.58 -17.79 11.88
CA ARG A 3 -17.17 -17.36 11.66
C ARG A 3 -16.96 -15.91 11.18
N SER A 4 -18.00 -15.07 11.03
CA SER A 4 -17.83 -13.77 10.34
C SER A 4 -17.52 -12.53 11.22
N ALA A 5 -17.71 -12.60 12.54
CA ALA A 5 -17.61 -11.40 13.40
C ALA A 5 -16.20 -11.17 13.97
N ILE A 6 -15.49 -12.25 14.31
CA ILE A 6 -14.16 -12.17 14.95
C ILE A 6 -13.08 -11.73 13.93
N SER A 7 -13.16 -12.17 12.66
CA SER A 7 -12.20 -11.75 11.64
C SER A 7 -12.33 -10.25 11.32
N ARG A 8 -13.56 -9.74 11.23
CA ARG A 8 -13.82 -8.31 10.94
C ARG A 8 -13.34 -7.38 12.05
N ALA A 9 -13.44 -7.81 13.32
CA ALA A 9 -12.96 -7.02 14.46
C ALA A 9 -11.42 -6.99 14.54
N ALA A 10 -10.76 -8.12 14.25
CA ALA A 10 -9.30 -8.21 14.17
C ALA A 10 -8.74 -7.40 12.98
N GLU A 11 -9.44 -7.45 11.84
CA GLU A 11 -9.12 -6.70 10.63
C GLU A 11 -9.31 -5.18 10.85
N LYS A 12 -10.42 -4.74 11.47
CA LYS A 12 -10.63 -3.34 11.88
C LYS A 12 -9.54 -2.83 12.83
N ARG A 13 -9.09 -3.65 13.79
CA ARG A 13 -7.99 -3.29 14.71
C ARG A 13 -6.65 -3.21 13.99
N ARG A 14 -6.38 -4.09 13.02
CA ARG A 14 -5.19 -4.02 12.15
C ARG A 14 -5.17 -2.74 11.30
N TYR A 15 -6.30 -2.39 10.69
CA TYR A 15 -6.41 -1.13 9.94
C TYR A 15 -6.34 0.11 10.84
N ALA A 16 -6.88 0.06 12.06
CA ALA A 16 -6.77 1.16 13.03
C ALA A 16 -5.31 1.38 13.50
N ALA A 17 -4.52 0.32 13.65
CA ALA A 17 -3.10 0.41 14.00
C ALA A 17 -2.22 0.91 12.82
N LEU A 18 -2.63 0.68 11.58
CA LEU A 18 -2.00 1.28 10.39
C LEU A 18 -2.39 2.76 10.23
N ASN A 19 -3.62 3.12 10.62
CA ASN A 19 -4.12 4.50 10.55
C ASN A 19 -3.73 5.38 11.76
N SER A 20 -3.01 4.83 12.75
CA SER A 20 -2.42 5.63 13.84
C SER A 20 -1.07 6.25 13.47
N VAL A 21 -0.61 6.08 12.22
CA VAL A 21 0.50 6.87 11.68
C VAL A 21 -0.06 8.25 11.35
N PRO A 22 0.38 9.31 12.06
CA PRO A 22 -0.19 10.63 11.88
C PRO A 22 0.10 11.12 10.45
N ALA A 23 -0.93 11.66 9.80
CA ALA A 23 -0.92 12.06 8.38
C ALA A 23 0.11 13.16 8.07
N ASP A 24 0.68 13.79 9.11
CA ASP A 24 1.72 14.81 9.06
C ASP A 24 3.14 14.25 8.87
N ARG A 25 3.35 12.93 8.95
CA ARG A 25 4.66 12.27 8.77
C ARG A 25 4.88 11.57 7.43
N LEU A 26 3.93 11.62 6.50
CA LEU A 26 4.04 11.02 5.16
C LEU A 26 4.81 11.92 4.18
N ASN A 27 5.99 12.40 4.58
CA ASN A 27 6.88 13.05 3.63
C ASN A 27 7.57 11.94 2.83
N GLY A 28 6.90 11.43 1.78
CA GLY A 28 7.36 10.28 0.98
C GLY A 28 8.80 10.42 0.49
N LYS A 29 9.28 11.65 0.34
CA LYS A 29 10.68 12.00 0.07
C LYS A 29 11.66 11.48 1.14
N ALA A 30 11.37 11.70 2.43
CA ALA A 30 12.23 11.25 3.53
C ALA A 30 12.26 9.71 3.63
N ILE A 31 11.13 9.07 3.34
CA ILE A 31 10.99 7.60 3.35
C ILE A 31 11.82 6.99 2.20
N LEU A 32 11.78 7.58 1.01
CA LEU A 32 12.59 7.14 -0.14
C LEU A 32 14.08 7.39 0.06
N GLU A 33 14.47 8.50 0.70
CA GLU A 33 15.86 8.81 1.04
C GLU A 33 16.47 7.79 2.00
N GLN A 34 15.73 7.32 3.02
CA GLN A 34 16.17 6.26 3.94
C GLN A 34 16.50 4.94 3.24
N CYS A 35 15.93 4.71 2.05
CA CYS A 35 16.19 3.51 1.25
C CYS A 35 17.17 3.73 0.10
N GLY A 36 17.82 4.91 0.02
CA GLY A 36 18.70 5.25 -1.09
C GLY A 36 17.95 5.45 -2.42
N LEU A 37 16.63 5.59 -2.38
CA LEU A 37 15.76 5.74 -3.55
C LEU A 37 15.49 7.21 -3.92
N SER A 38 16.34 8.13 -3.44
CA SER A 38 16.26 9.59 -3.58
C SER A 38 16.17 10.11 -5.03
N LYS A 39 16.55 9.28 -6.02
CA LYS A 39 16.54 9.61 -7.46
C LYS A 39 15.55 8.78 -8.28
N THR A 40 14.62 8.07 -7.64
CA THR A 40 13.68 7.20 -8.35
C THR A 40 12.52 7.98 -8.97
N LYS A 41 11.95 7.45 -10.06
CA LYS A 41 10.71 7.97 -10.68
C LYS A 41 9.56 8.10 -9.68
N ILE A 42 9.53 7.25 -8.65
CA ILE A 42 8.53 7.29 -7.57
C ILE A 42 8.51 8.66 -6.87
N GLN A 43 9.69 9.25 -6.63
CA GLN A 43 9.81 10.58 -6.03
C GLN A 43 9.45 11.70 -7.00
N GLN A 44 9.73 11.52 -8.29
CA GLN A 44 9.44 12.50 -9.34
C GLN A 44 7.95 12.60 -9.66
N ASN A 45 7.25 11.47 -9.62
CA ASN A 45 5.84 11.37 -9.98
C ASN A 45 4.88 11.54 -8.78
N VAL A 46 5.40 12.01 -7.64
CA VAL A 46 4.62 12.29 -6.42
C VAL A 46 3.74 11.09 -6.02
N ILE A 47 4.24 9.87 -6.18
CA ILE A 47 3.50 8.67 -5.79
C ILE A 47 3.52 8.61 -4.27
N PRO A 48 2.35 8.60 -3.60
CA PRO A 48 2.28 8.45 -2.16
C PRO A 48 2.96 7.15 -1.72
N VAL A 49 4.02 7.30 -0.93
CA VAL A 49 4.64 6.19 -0.21
C VAL A 49 3.97 6.11 1.16
N PHE A 50 3.30 5.00 1.42
CA PHE A 50 2.57 4.77 2.66
C PHE A 50 3.47 4.20 3.76
N GLY A 51 4.54 3.50 3.39
CA GLY A 51 5.51 3.02 4.37
C GLY A 51 6.59 2.13 3.79
N ILE A 52 7.62 1.89 4.60
CA ILE A 52 8.69 0.93 4.36
C ILE A 52 8.86 0.09 5.61
N ALA A 53 9.05 -1.21 5.42
CA ALA A 53 9.34 -2.15 6.50
C ALA A 53 10.45 -3.13 6.09
N GLU A 54 11.15 -3.71 7.06
CA GLU A 54 12.07 -4.82 6.79
C GLU A 54 11.27 -6.07 6.36
N SER A 55 11.78 -6.77 5.36
CA SER A 55 11.13 -7.98 4.81
C SER A 55 10.91 -9.06 5.87
N LYS A 56 11.83 -9.16 6.85
CA LYS A 56 11.77 -10.14 7.95
C LYS A 56 10.44 -10.11 8.73
N PHE A 57 9.76 -8.97 8.79
CA PHE A 57 8.48 -8.85 9.50
C PHE A 57 7.33 -9.56 8.78
N LEU A 58 7.46 -9.85 7.48
CA LEU A 58 6.47 -10.54 6.67
C LEU A 58 6.81 -12.02 6.42
N GLU A 59 7.89 -12.55 7.02
CA GLU A 59 8.26 -13.96 6.87
C GLU A 59 7.32 -14.92 7.61
N SER A 60 6.46 -14.39 8.49
CA SER A 60 5.38 -15.15 9.14
C SER A 60 4.15 -15.35 8.25
N GLU A 61 4.08 -14.70 7.09
CA GLU A 61 2.96 -14.85 6.15
C GLU A 61 2.92 -16.27 5.55
N PRO A 62 1.78 -16.71 5.01
CA PRO A 62 1.67 -18.01 4.35
C PRO A 62 2.65 -18.16 3.18
N LYS A 63 3.03 -19.42 2.89
CA LYS A 63 3.90 -19.73 1.75
C LYS A 63 3.29 -19.19 0.45
N GLY A 64 4.12 -18.54 -0.37
CA GLY A 64 3.73 -17.83 -1.58
C GLY A 64 3.45 -16.33 -1.37
N TYR A 65 3.36 -15.87 -0.12
CA TYR A 65 3.15 -14.46 0.23
C TYR A 65 4.33 -13.85 0.99
N ARG A 66 5.34 -14.65 1.35
CA ARG A 66 6.54 -14.13 2.02
C ARG A 66 7.42 -13.39 1.01
N PRO A 67 8.08 -12.30 1.41
CA PRO A 67 9.06 -11.65 0.55
C PRO A 67 10.14 -12.63 0.05
N SER A 68 10.62 -13.52 0.91
CA SER A 68 11.61 -14.55 0.56
C SER A 68 11.15 -15.54 -0.51
N ASP A 69 9.85 -15.84 -0.59
CA ASP A 69 9.28 -16.74 -1.61
C ASP A 69 9.29 -16.09 -3.01
N LEU A 70 9.20 -14.75 -3.08
CA LEU A 70 9.19 -13.99 -4.34
C LEU A 70 10.60 -13.56 -4.75
N LEU A 71 11.39 -13.09 -3.78
CA LEU A 71 12.75 -12.61 -3.97
C LEU A 71 13.58 -12.91 -2.73
N SER A 72 14.41 -13.95 -2.79
CA SER A 72 15.19 -14.46 -1.66
C SER A 72 16.16 -13.43 -1.05
N SER A 73 16.58 -12.42 -1.81
CA SER A 73 17.45 -11.33 -1.36
C SER A 73 16.71 -10.07 -0.90
N ALA A 74 15.37 -10.10 -0.82
CA ALA A 74 14.59 -8.96 -0.38
C ALA A 74 14.91 -8.60 1.08
N SER A 75 15.40 -7.38 1.29
CA SER A 75 15.71 -6.85 2.63
C SER A 75 14.64 -5.90 3.17
N ARG A 76 13.86 -5.28 2.28
CA ARG A 76 12.83 -4.29 2.61
C ARG A 76 11.63 -4.43 1.68
N VAL A 77 10.47 -4.03 2.17
CA VAL A 77 9.23 -3.93 1.41
C VAL A 77 8.79 -2.47 1.42
N LEU A 78 8.55 -1.94 0.22
CA LEU A 78 8.05 -0.59 -0.01
C LEU A 78 6.56 -0.68 -0.33
N CYS A 79 5.74 -0.05 0.50
CA CYS A 79 4.30 0.08 0.28
C CYS A 79 4.02 1.47 -0.30
N PHE A 80 3.55 1.50 -1.54
CA PHE A 80 3.14 2.71 -2.25
C PHE A 80 1.79 2.48 -2.93
N GLY A 81 1.13 3.56 -3.31
CA GLY A 81 -0.10 3.46 -4.09
C GLY A 81 -0.68 4.82 -4.40
N THR A 82 -1.64 4.84 -5.31
CA THR A 82 -2.33 6.06 -5.72
C THR A 82 -3.61 6.25 -4.91
N GLN A 83 -3.95 7.51 -4.61
CA GLN A 83 -5.22 7.83 -3.98
C GLN A 83 -6.34 7.62 -5.00
N VAL A 84 -7.33 6.79 -4.65
CA VAL A 84 -8.53 6.63 -5.46
C VAL A 84 -9.59 7.60 -4.92
N PRO A 85 -10.10 8.54 -5.74
CA PRO A 85 -11.12 9.47 -5.27
C PRO A 85 -12.37 8.73 -4.77
N ARG A 86 -12.91 9.15 -3.62
CA ARG A 86 -14.03 8.45 -2.97
C ARG A 86 -15.25 8.29 -3.88
N GLY A 87 -15.52 9.28 -4.74
CA GLY A 87 -16.64 9.24 -5.68
C GLY A 87 -16.57 8.08 -6.68
N VAL A 88 -15.37 7.57 -6.96
CA VAL A 88 -15.14 6.40 -7.83
C VAL A 88 -15.61 5.13 -7.15
N LEU A 89 -15.23 4.97 -5.87
CA LEU A 89 -15.59 3.81 -5.06
C LEU A 89 -17.07 3.82 -4.64
N LEU A 90 -17.69 5.01 -4.62
CA LEU A 90 -19.11 5.19 -4.31
C LEU A 90 -20.02 5.13 -5.54
N ASP A 91 -19.48 4.98 -6.75
CA ASP A 91 -20.31 4.77 -7.94
C ASP A 91 -20.92 3.36 -7.90
N GLN A 92 -22.20 3.29 -7.52
CA GLN A 92 -22.90 2.02 -7.38
C GLN A 92 -23.13 1.28 -8.70
N LYS A 93 -22.95 1.93 -9.85
CA LYS A 93 -23.24 1.34 -11.17
C LYS A 93 -21.98 0.99 -11.95
N ARG A 94 -20.90 1.75 -11.78
CA ARG A 94 -19.68 1.65 -12.61
C ARG A 94 -18.37 1.74 -11.83
N VAL A 95 -18.37 1.30 -10.57
CA VAL A 95 -17.17 1.35 -9.71
C VAL A 95 -15.94 0.72 -10.37
N ASN A 96 -16.10 -0.44 -11.02
CA ASN A 96 -14.99 -1.16 -11.63
C ASN A 96 -14.46 -0.42 -12.86
N GLU A 97 -15.33 0.02 -13.76
CA GLU A 97 -14.93 0.74 -14.97
C GLU A 97 -14.27 2.08 -14.62
N ASN A 98 -14.84 2.82 -13.67
CA ASN A 98 -14.27 4.10 -13.25
C ASN A 98 -12.95 3.93 -12.50
N TYR A 99 -12.82 2.88 -11.68
CA TYR A 99 -11.56 2.52 -11.05
C TYR A 99 -10.48 2.25 -12.10
N TRP A 100 -10.76 1.39 -13.08
CA TRP A 100 -9.79 1.07 -14.13
C TRP A 100 -9.42 2.26 -15.00
N ARG A 101 -10.38 3.14 -15.33
CA ARG A 101 -10.10 4.39 -16.06
C ARG A 101 -9.15 5.29 -15.28
N ILE A 102 -9.38 5.43 -13.98
CA ILE A 102 -8.55 6.29 -13.13
C ILE A 102 -7.19 5.67 -12.87
N ALA A 103 -7.13 4.36 -12.62
CA ALA A 103 -5.89 3.61 -12.51
C ALA A 103 -5.05 3.74 -13.80
N SER A 104 -5.68 3.64 -14.98
CA SER A 104 -4.99 3.84 -16.26
C SER A 104 -4.40 5.25 -16.37
N VAL A 105 -5.14 6.29 -15.99
CA VAL A 105 -4.61 7.66 -16.00
C VAL A 105 -3.44 7.80 -15.04
N TYR A 106 -3.51 7.25 -13.83
CA TYR A 106 -2.40 7.33 -12.88
C TYR A 106 -1.17 6.53 -13.33
N TYR A 107 -1.35 5.30 -13.82
CA TYR A 107 -0.23 4.46 -14.22
C TYR A 107 0.50 4.95 -15.47
N HIS A 108 -0.17 5.63 -16.40
CA HIS A 108 0.50 6.20 -17.58
C HIS A 108 1.30 7.48 -17.27
N ASN A 109 1.01 8.13 -16.14
CA ASN A 109 1.71 9.33 -15.70
C ASN A 109 2.86 9.04 -14.70
N ILE A 110 3.16 7.76 -14.45
CA ILE A 110 4.28 7.26 -13.64
C ILE A 110 5.39 6.72 -14.56
#